data_AF-A0A1Y2VJ51-F1
#
_entry.id   AF-A0A1Y2VJ51-F1
#
_cell.length_a   1.000
_cell.length_b   1.000
_cell.length_c   1.000
_cell.angle_alpha   90.00
_cell.angle_beta   90.00
_cell.angle_gamma   90.00
#
_symmetry.space_group_name_H-M   'P 1'
#
loop_
_entity.id
_entity.type
_entity.pdbx_description
1 polymer ?
#
loop_
_entity_poly.entity_id
_entity_poly.type
_entity_poly.pdbx_seq_one_letter_code
_entity_poly.pdbx_strand_id
1 'polypeptide(L)'
;MALSVSRRPSGLHSMSFAKWTDNIKRSGEDGNGQPAEFVSPYDLTTYWSHKRVREFLKDYPAPGATAETILSAYTRVFSILVFTDHLDYLPEFMEYGLNDGSLPLTQRPFGWPENRQLDQVFEDFQKYQWKFCPFEVSRHSLVGQRLDTRHILPINSKKVIRELRGESEVIRVDFHADCIVSSTAWQCIAC
;
A
#
# COMPACT_ATOMS: atom_id res chain seq x y z
N MET A 1 6.31 -35.95 8.64
CA MET A 1 4.89 -36.28 8.37
C MET A 1 4.25 -35.09 7.70
N ALA A 2 3.57 -35.36 6.59
CA ALA A 2 3.10 -34.40 5.60
C ALA A 2 1.92 -33.55 6.07
N LEU A 3 1.85 -32.31 5.58
CA LEU A 3 0.64 -31.69 5.03
C LEU A 3 1.05 -30.60 4.01
N SER A 4 1.44 -31.00 2.81
CA SER A 4 1.38 -30.13 1.62
C SER A 4 -0.08 -30.05 1.18
N VAL A 5 -0.89 -29.33 1.96
CA VAL A 5 -2.23 -28.93 1.52
C VAL A 5 -2.00 -27.83 0.49
N SER A 6 -2.43 -28.08 -0.76
CA SER A 6 -2.55 -27.06 -1.78
C SER A 6 -3.40 -25.91 -1.22
N ARG A 7 -2.75 -24.80 -0.83
CA ARG A 7 -3.35 -23.65 -0.12
C ARG A 7 -4.25 -22.76 -1.00
N ARG A 8 -4.71 -23.22 -2.17
CA ARG A 8 -5.50 -22.36 -3.06
C ARG A 8 -6.97 -22.76 -3.14
N PRO A 9 -7.84 -22.10 -2.37
CA PRO A 9 -9.20 -21.81 -2.79
C PRO A 9 -9.29 -20.40 -3.43
N SER A 10 -10.09 -20.36 -4.51
CA SER A 10 -10.76 -19.22 -5.18
C SER A 10 -10.00 -17.92 -5.51
N GLY A 11 -9.31 -17.92 -6.66
CA GLY A 11 -8.88 -16.70 -7.37
C GLY A 11 -10.03 -15.75 -7.80
N LEU A 12 -11.30 -16.12 -7.61
CA LEU A 12 -12.48 -15.26 -7.86
C LEU A 12 -12.43 -13.96 -7.05
N HIS A 13 -12.01 -14.04 -5.78
CA HIS A 13 -11.93 -12.89 -4.90
C HIS A 13 -10.77 -11.96 -5.26
N SER A 14 -9.59 -12.53 -5.56
CA SER A 14 -8.44 -11.78 -6.08
C SER A 14 -8.75 -11.11 -7.43
N MET A 15 -9.39 -11.82 -8.36
CA MET A 15 -9.83 -11.26 -9.65
C MET A 15 -10.84 -10.12 -9.48
N SER A 16 -11.76 -10.21 -8.52
CA SER A 16 -12.69 -9.12 -8.21
C SER A 16 -11.97 -7.88 -7.69
N PHE A 17 -11.00 -8.05 -6.80
CA PHE A 17 -10.20 -6.94 -6.27
C PHE A 17 -9.27 -6.32 -7.31
N ALA A 18 -8.60 -7.14 -8.12
CA ALA A 18 -7.76 -6.67 -9.22
C ALA A 18 -8.57 -5.88 -10.24
N LYS A 19 -9.76 -6.38 -10.64
CA LYS A 19 -10.67 -5.65 -11.53
C LYS A 19 -11.16 -4.34 -10.91
N TRP A 20 -11.47 -4.33 -9.62
CA TRP A 20 -11.84 -3.09 -8.92
C TRP A 20 -10.67 -2.09 -8.91
N THR A 21 -9.47 -2.58 -8.62
CA THR A 21 -8.22 -1.79 -8.62
C THR A 21 -8.00 -1.13 -9.99
N ASP A 22 -8.20 -1.87 -11.08
CA ASP A 22 -8.04 -1.31 -12.44
C ASP A 22 -9.05 -0.24 -12.79
N ASN A 23 -10.23 -0.24 -12.16
CA ASN A 23 -11.26 0.78 -12.39
C ASN A 23 -11.08 2.05 -11.56
N ILE A 24 -10.39 1.97 -10.42
CA ILE A 24 -10.27 3.09 -9.47
C ILE A 24 -8.87 3.71 -9.43
N LYS A 25 -7.87 3.03 -10.01
CA LYS A 25 -6.48 3.50 -10.01
C LYS A 25 -6.36 4.90 -10.60
N ARG A 26 -5.41 5.64 -10.05
CA ARG A 26 -5.05 7.00 -10.44
C ARG A 26 -3.64 7.02 -11.02
N SER A 27 -3.40 8.00 -11.87
CA SER A 27 -2.05 8.28 -12.36
C SER A 27 -1.33 9.22 -11.40
N GLY A 28 -0.06 8.93 -11.17
CA GLY A 28 0.93 9.78 -10.51
C GLY A 28 2.28 9.65 -11.22
N GLU A 29 3.35 9.98 -10.51
CA GLU A 29 4.71 9.88 -11.04
C GLU A 29 5.61 9.15 -10.05
N ASP A 30 6.53 8.31 -10.53
CA ASP A 30 7.58 7.74 -9.69
C ASP A 30 8.69 8.79 -9.39
N GLY A 31 9.69 8.40 -8.60
CA GLY A 31 10.83 9.28 -8.27
C GLY A 31 11.75 9.59 -9.46
N ASN A 32 11.54 8.97 -10.63
CA ASN A 32 12.22 9.29 -11.89
C ASN A 32 11.35 10.15 -12.81
N GLY A 33 10.18 10.61 -12.34
CA GLY A 33 9.21 11.37 -13.13
C GLY A 33 8.48 10.54 -14.19
N GLN A 34 8.52 9.21 -14.10
CA GLN A 34 7.80 8.34 -15.02
C GLN A 34 6.35 8.16 -14.57
N PRO A 35 5.37 8.09 -15.49
CA PRO A 35 3.99 7.82 -15.14
C PRO A 35 3.86 6.48 -14.41
N ALA A 36 3.15 6.50 -13.27
CA ALA A 36 2.89 5.32 -12.47
C ALA A 36 1.44 5.30 -11.98
N GLU A 37 0.89 4.10 -11.79
CA GLU A 37 -0.50 3.92 -11.35
C GLU A 37 -0.54 3.52 -9.87
N PHE A 38 -1.46 4.12 -9.11
CA PHE A 38 -1.64 3.83 -7.69
C PHE A 38 -3.11 3.80 -7.30
N VAL A 39 -3.41 3.24 -6.13
CA VAL A 39 -4.71 3.33 -5.45
C VAL A 39 -4.55 4.20 -4.22
N SER A 40 -5.42 5.17 -4.02
CA SER A 40 -5.29 6.07 -2.87
C SER A 40 -5.62 5.35 -1.56
N PRO A 41 -5.05 5.80 -0.42
CA PRO A 41 -5.41 5.27 0.89
C PRO A 41 -6.91 5.40 1.18
N TYR A 42 -7.52 6.50 0.75
CA TYR A 42 -8.96 6.73 0.87
C TYR A 42 -9.79 5.67 0.12
N ASP A 43 -9.42 5.37 -1.13
CA ASP A 43 -10.13 4.37 -1.93
C ASP A 43 -10.02 2.96 -1.30
N LEU A 44 -8.86 2.62 -0.73
CA LEU A 44 -8.68 1.36 0.01
C LEU A 44 -9.56 1.27 1.26
N THR A 45 -9.57 2.32 2.09
CA THR A 45 -10.41 2.35 3.30
C THR A 45 -11.91 2.33 2.98
N THR A 46 -12.31 2.90 1.84
CA THR A 46 -13.70 2.85 1.36
C THR A 46 -14.06 1.47 0.82
N TYR A 47 -13.12 0.80 0.14
CA TYR A 47 -13.34 -0.53 -0.42
C TYR A 47 -13.46 -1.59 0.68
N TRP A 48 -12.57 -1.58 1.67
CA TRP A 48 -12.53 -2.60 2.70
C TRP A 48 -13.54 -2.29 3.80
N SER A 49 -14.67 -3.02 3.77
CA SER A 49 -15.64 -3.03 4.87
C SER A 49 -15.44 -4.27 5.75
N HIS A 50 -15.91 -4.22 7.00
CA HIS A 50 -15.92 -5.39 7.88
C HIS A 50 -16.54 -6.62 7.22
N LYS A 51 -17.61 -6.44 6.43
CA LYS A 51 -18.27 -7.54 5.71
C LYS A 51 -17.33 -8.14 4.67
N ARG A 52 -16.72 -7.33 3.80
CA ARG A 52 -15.80 -7.80 2.76
C ARG A 52 -14.59 -8.50 3.36
N VAL A 53 -13.96 -7.91 4.38
CA VAL A 53 -12.81 -8.54 5.03
C VAL A 53 -13.20 -9.90 5.63
N ARG A 54 -14.35 -9.99 6.31
CA ARG A 54 -14.85 -11.28 6.84
C ARG A 54 -15.14 -12.31 5.76
N GLU A 55 -15.61 -11.90 4.57
CA GLU A 55 -15.82 -12.82 3.45
C GLU A 55 -14.50 -13.43 3.00
N PHE A 56 -13.45 -12.63 2.81
CA PHE A 56 -12.12 -13.13 2.48
C PHE A 56 -11.54 -14.03 3.58
N LEU A 57 -11.67 -13.65 4.86
CA LEU A 57 -11.15 -14.46 5.97
C LEU A 57 -11.85 -15.81 6.15
N LYS A 58 -13.05 -16.02 5.58
CA LYS A 58 -13.69 -17.35 5.56
C LYS A 58 -12.94 -18.30 4.64
N ASP A 59 -12.49 -17.81 3.50
CA ASP A 59 -11.78 -18.60 2.49
C ASP A 59 -10.29 -18.73 2.82
N TYR A 60 -9.73 -17.75 3.54
CA TYR A 60 -8.33 -17.73 3.99
C TYR A 60 -8.27 -17.59 5.52
N PRO A 61 -8.47 -18.69 6.28
CA PRO A 61 -8.41 -18.66 7.72
C PRO A 61 -7.02 -18.24 8.22
N ALA A 62 -6.94 -17.09 8.88
CA ALA A 62 -5.72 -16.55 9.46
C ALA A 62 -5.91 -16.38 10.98
N PRO A 63 -5.30 -17.23 11.81
CA PRO A 63 -5.39 -17.11 13.27
C PRO A 63 -4.97 -15.72 13.75
N GLY A 64 -5.78 -15.09 14.60
CA GLY A 64 -5.51 -13.75 15.11
C GLY A 64 -5.87 -12.60 14.14
N ALA A 65 -6.13 -12.89 12.86
CA ALA A 65 -6.65 -11.91 11.93
C ALA A 65 -8.16 -11.72 12.17
N THR A 66 -8.54 -10.52 12.60
CA THR A 66 -9.94 -10.10 12.61
C THR A 66 -10.14 -8.98 11.60
N ALA A 67 -11.40 -8.78 11.16
CA ALA A 67 -11.72 -7.64 10.32
C ALA A 67 -11.37 -6.30 10.98
N GLU A 68 -11.45 -6.22 12.31
CA GLU A 68 -11.06 -5.03 13.06
C GLU A 68 -9.54 -4.80 13.04
N THR A 69 -8.75 -5.85 13.26
CA THR A 69 -7.29 -5.80 13.17
C THR A 69 -6.82 -5.40 11.76
N ILE A 70 -7.45 -5.95 10.73
CA ILE A 70 -7.10 -5.63 9.34
C ILE A 70 -7.42 -4.17 9.01
N LEU A 71 -8.64 -3.72 9.30
CA LEU A 71 -9.07 -2.36 8.97
C LEU A 71 -8.33 -1.29 9.76
N SER A 72 -7.81 -1.61 10.95
CA SER A 72 -7.06 -0.65 11.77
C SER A 72 -5.57 -0.57 11.46
N ALA A 73 -4.92 -1.67 11.03
CA ALA A 73 -3.46 -1.70 10.92
C ALA A 73 -2.89 -2.43 9.70
N TYR A 74 -3.68 -3.18 8.93
CA TYR A 74 -3.17 -4.02 7.83
C TYR A 74 -3.95 -3.80 6.53
N THR A 75 -4.60 -2.66 6.33
CA THR A 75 -5.44 -2.43 5.15
C THR A 75 -4.62 -2.48 3.86
N ARG A 76 -3.43 -1.87 3.83
CA ARG A 76 -2.53 -1.90 2.67
C ARG A 76 -1.89 -3.27 2.52
N VAL A 77 -1.38 -3.85 3.60
CA VAL A 77 -0.79 -5.21 3.58
C VAL A 77 -1.80 -6.21 3.03
N PHE A 78 -3.02 -6.20 3.55
CA PHE A 78 -4.12 -7.05 3.10
C PHE A 78 -4.45 -6.82 1.62
N SER A 79 -4.50 -5.55 1.18
CA SER A 79 -4.73 -5.20 -0.23
C SER A 79 -3.66 -5.79 -1.16
N ILE A 80 -2.39 -5.67 -0.79
CA ILE A 80 -1.28 -6.18 -1.58
C ILE A 80 -1.35 -7.71 -1.66
N LEU A 81 -1.54 -8.39 -0.53
CA LEU A 81 -1.65 -9.85 -0.49
C LEU A 81 -2.84 -10.38 -1.30
N VAL A 82 -4.00 -9.70 -1.25
CA VAL A 82 -5.15 -10.04 -2.08
C VAL A 82 -4.83 -9.82 -3.57
N PHE A 83 -4.21 -8.70 -3.90
CA PHE A 83 -3.86 -8.36 -5.29
C PHE A 83 -2.86 -9.35 -5.90
N THR A 84 -1.94 -9.88 -5.10
CA THR A 84 -0.93 -10.85 -5.55
C THR A 84 -1.37 -12.31 -5.41
N ASP A 85 -2.61 -12.59 -4.98
CA ASP A 85 -3.13 -13.94 -4.72
C ASP A 85 -2.33 -14.72 -3.65
N HIS A 86 -1.85 -14.00 -2.61
CA HIS A 86 -1.02 -14.53 -1.51
C HIS A 86 -1.64 -14.30 -0.13
N LEU A 87 -2.97 -14.15 -0.04
CA LEU A 87 -3.64 -13.85 1.24
C LEU A 87 -3.48 -14.95 2.30
N ASP A 88 -3.22 -16.18 1.87
CA ASP A 88 -2.88 -17.32 2.73
C ASP A 88 -1.59 -17.12 3.55
N TYR A 89 -0.77 -16.12 3.21
CA TYR A 89 0.44 -15.73 3.94
C TYR A 89 0.24 -14.55 4.90
N LEU A 90 -1.00 -14.07 5.08
CA LEU A 90 -1.30 -13.02 6.06
C LEU A 90 -0.82 -13.36 7.48
N PRO A 91 -0.97 -14.60 8.01
CA PRO A 91 -0.49 -14.95 9.33
C PRO A 91 1.01 -14.67 9.51
N GLU A 92 1.83 -14.99 8.52
CA GLU A 92 3.26 -14.75 8.54
C GLU A 92 3.55 -13.24 8.58
N PHE A 93 2.84 -12.42 7.79
CA PHE A 93 3.00 -10.95 7.89
C PHE A 93 2.61 -10.41 9.26
N MET A 94 1.56 -10.95 9.87
CA MET A 94 1.12 -10.56 11.22
C MET A 94 2.13 -11.00 12.29
N GLU A 95 2.66 -12.23 12.21
CA GLU A 95 3.64 -12.80 13.14
C GLU A 95 4.92 -11.95 13.20
N TYR A 96 5.41 -11.49 12.06
CA TYR A 96 6.59 -10.64 11.97
C TYR A 96 6.30 -9.13 12.15
N GLY A 97 5.07 -8.76 12.49
CA GLY A 97 4.69 -7.36 12.74
C GLY A 97 4.73 -6.46 11.49
N LEU A 98 4.64 -7.05 10.30
CA LEU A 98 4.66 -6.34 9.01
C LEU A 98 3.29 -5.71 8.73
N ASN A 99 2.97 -4.62 9.43
CA ASN A 99 1.72 -3.86 9.31
C ASN A 99 1.87 -2.64 8.38
N ASP A 100 0.78 -1.91 8.13
CA ASP A 100 0.77 -0.74 7.25
C ASP A 100 1.77 0.35 7.65
N GLY A 101 2.09 0.46 8.94
CA GLY A 101 3.07 1.42 9.46
C GLY A 101 4.53 1.01 9.20
N SER A 102 4.78 -0.24 8.83
CA SER A 102 6.10 -0.74 8.42
C SER A 102 6.39 -0.55 6.93
N LEU A 103 5.37 -0.16 6.15
CA LEU A 103 5.50 0.00 4.70
C LEU A 103 6.21 1.34 4.34
N PRO A 104 6.97 1.37 3.23
CA PRO A 104 7.27 0.25 2.34
C PRO A 104 8.37 -0.67 2.89
N LEU A 105 8.23 -1.97 2.65
CA LEU A 105 9.22 -2.98 3.02
C LEU A 105 10.37 -2.96 2.00
N THR A 106 11.55 -2.55 2.45
CA THR A 106 12.78 -2.56 1.64
C THR A 106 13.61 -3.82 1.83
N GLN A 107 13.47 -4.48 2.99
CA GLN A 107 14.22 -5.67 3.36
C GLN A 107 13.33 -6.64 4.15
N ARG A 108 13.66 -7.93 4.12
CA ARG A 108 13.01 -8.95 4.93
C ARG A 108 13.24 -8.67 6.42
N PRO A 109 12.26 -8.93 7.30
CA PRO A 109 12.46 -8.76 8.73
C PRO A 109 13.49 -9.75 9.27
N PHE A 110 14.08 -9.42 10.42
CA PHE A 110 15.01 -10.32 11.09
C PHE A 110 14.31 -11.64 11.46
N GLY A 111 14.96 -12.77 11.18
CA GLY A 111 14.41 -14.10 11.44
C GLY A 111 13.37 -14.58 10.43
N TRP A 112 13.17 -13.87 9.31
CA TRP A 112 12.28 -14.34 8.25
C TRP A 112 12.67 -15.75 7.80
N PRO A 113 11.72 -16.70 7.67
CA PRO A 113 12.06 -18.09 7.39
C PRO A 113 12.77 -18.24 6.04
N GLU A 114 13.83 -19.04 6.00
CA GLU A 114 14.47 -19.46 4.75
C GLU A 114 13.58 -20.47 4.03
N ASN A 115 12.56 -19.96 3.33
CA ASN A 115 11.59 -20.75 2.60
C ASN A 115 11.34 -20.12 1.23
N ARG A 116 11.63 -20.87 0.17
CA ARG A 116 11.50 -20.41 -1.22
C ARG A 116 10.11 -19.86 -1.57
N GLN A 117 9.04 -20.41 -1.00
CA GLN A 117 7.68 -19.91 -1.25
C GLN A 117 7.44 -18.58 -0.56
N LEU A 118 7.82 -18.44 0.72
CA LEU A 118 7.73 -17.17 1.44
C LEU A 118 8.62 -16.09 0.81
N ASP A 119 9.77 -16.48 0.29
CA ASP A 119 10.67 -15.61 -0.43
C ASP A 119 10.01 -15.03 -1.69
N GLN A 120 9.34 -15.88 -2.47
CA GLN A 120 8.60 -15.45 -3.66
C GLN A 120 7.42 -14.53 -3.29
N VAL A 121 6.69 -14.86 -2.22
CA VAL A 121 5.59 -14.02 -1.71
C VAL A 121 6.09 -12.64 -1.31
N PHE A 122 7.24 -12.59 -0.62
CA PHE A 122 7.85 -11.34 -0.20
C PHE A 122 8.33 -10.51 -1.40
N GLU A 123 8.94 -11.15 -2.39
CA GLU A 123 9.36 -10.48 -3.63
C GLU A 123 8.18 -9.90 -4.41
N ASP A 124 7.10 -10.67 -4.56
CA ASP A 124 5.87 -10.21 -5.20
C ASP A 124 5.25 -9.05 -4.41
N PHE A 125 5.20 -9.16 -3.08
CA PHE A 125 4.74 -8.08 -2.21
C PHE A 125 5.57 -6.81 -2.43
N GLN A 126 6.90 -6.92 -2.40
CA GLN A 126 7.80 -5.78 -2.59
C GLN A 126 7.68 -5.12 -3.96
N LYS A 127 7.37 -5.92 -4.98
CA LYS A 127 7.13 -5.44 -6.34
C LYS A 127 5.84 -4.63 -6.45
N TYR A 128 4.75 -5.09 -5.82
CA TYR A 128 3.43 -4.47 -5.98
C TYR A 128 3.07 -3.46 -4.88
N GLN A 129 3.81 -3.40 -3.76
CA GLN A 129 3.51 -2.49 -2.64
C GLN A 129 3.34 -1.03 -3.07
N TRP A 130 4.12 -0.56 -4.04
CA TRP A 130 4.15 0.83 -4.49
C TRP A 130 2.80 1.29 -5.05
N LYS A 131 2.04 0.37 -5.68
CA LYS A 131 0.68 0.63 -6.16
C LYS A 131 -0.30 0.95 -5.04
N PHE A 132 -0.06 0.43 -3.83
CA PHE A 132 -0.94 0.55 -2.66
C PHE A 132 -0.35 1.43 -1.55
N CYS A 133 0.87 1.92 -1.75
CA CYS A 133 1.60 2.81 -0.86
C CYS A 133 2.05 4.08 -1.60
N PRO A 134 1.11 4.86 -2.19
CA PRO A 134 1.47 6.16 -2.75
C PRO A 134 1.96 7.08 -1.63
N PHE A 135 2.75 8.07 -2.01
CA PHE A 135 3.25 9.05 -1.06
C PHE A 135 2.10 9.90 -0.49
N GLU A 136 1.95 9.89 0.83
CA GLU A 136 0.97 10.71 1.53
C GLU A 136 1.50 12.13 1.73
N VAL A 137 0.80 13.09 1.11
CA VAL A 137 1.24 14.47 1.08
C VAL A 137 0.77 15.18 2.34
N SER A 138 1.73 15.64 3.14
CA SER A 138 1.52 16.49 4.30
C SER A 138 2.40 17.73 4.20
N ARG A 139 2.09 18.78 4.97
CA ARG A 139 2.94 19.99 5.02
C ARG A 139 4.38 19.67 5.46
N HIS A 140 4.57 18.62 6.27
CA HIS A 140 5.88 18.25 6.79
C HIS A 140 6.64 17.26 5.88
N SER A 141 5.95 16.52 5.02
CA SER A 141 6.58 15.49 4.17
C SER A 141 7.19 16.05 2.87
N LEU A 142 6.82 17.27 2.47
CA LEU A 142 7.29 17.87 1.22
C LEU A 142 8.69 18.53 1.29
N VAL A 143 9.31 18.64 2.47
CA VAL A 143 10.58 19.36 2.64
C VAL A 143 11.68 18.42 3.14
N GLY A 144 12.76 18.28 2.37
CA GLY A 144 13.99 17.59 2.80
C GLY A 144 13.91 16.06 2.84
N GLN A 145 12.77 15.47 2.46
CA GLN A 145 12.61 14.02 2.44
C GLN A 145 13.28 13.41 1.21
N ARG A 146 14.16 12.42 1.42
CA ARG A 146 14.64 11.53 0.36
C ARG A 146 13.68 10.36 0.22
N LEU A 147 13.03 10.25 -0.93
CA LEU A 147 12.14 9.15 -1.24
C LEU A 147 12.86 8.10 -2.09
N ASP A 148 12.51 6.83 -1.88
CA ASP A 148 12.86 5.76 -2.81
C ASP A 148 12.27 6.09 -4.20
N THR A 149 13.02 5.80 -5.27
CA THR A 149 12.61 6.14 -6.64
C THR A 149 11.34 5.41 -7.09
N ARG A 150 10.94 4.35 -6.39
CA ARG A 150 9.70 3.60 -6.64
C ARG A 150 8.47 4.19 -5.94
N HIS A 151 8.65 5.15 -5.02
CA HIS A 151 7.51 5.84 -4.43
C HIS A 151 6.76 6.59 -5.52
N ILE A 152 5.44 6.40 -5.53
CA ILE A 152 4.55 7.09 -6.45
C ILE A 152 4.08 8.38 -5.77
N LEU A 153 4.49 9.52 -6.33
CA LEU A 153 3.98 10.83 -5.99
C LEU A 153 2.59 11.00 -6.62
N PRO A 154 1.54 11.32 -5.83
CA PRO A 154 0.17 11.44 -6.33
C PRO A 154 -0.05 12.80 -7.01
N ILE A 155 0.76 13.13 -8.01
CA ILE A 155 0.67 14.38 -8.76
C ILE A 155 -0.55 14.31 -9.69
N ASN A 156 -1.46 15.28 -9.55
CA ASN A 156 -2.63 15.42 -10.39
C ASN A 156 -2.38 16.38 -11.57
N SER A 157 -1.64 17.46 -11.33
CA SER A 157 -1.27 18.40 -12.39
C SER A 157 0.01 19.17 -12.06
N LYS A 158 0.66 19.65 -13.13
CA LYS A 158 1.81 20.55 -13.05
C LYS A 158 1.54 21.77 -13.93
N LYS A 159 1.84 22.97 -13.42
CA LYS A 159 1.71 24.22 -14.16
C LYS A 159 2.92 25.09 -13.92
N VAL A 160 3.63 25.47 -14.98
CA VAL A 160 4.68 26.48 -14.90
C VAL A 160 4.04 27.80 -14.49
N ILE A 161 4.51 28.36 -13.38
CA ILE A 161 4.03 29.65 -12.87
C ILE A 161 5.01 30.78 -13.15
N ARG A 162 6.29 30.46 -13.37
CA ARG A 162 7.32 31.43 -13.70
C ARG A 162 8.52 30.75 -14.32
N GLU A 163 8.96 31.24 -15.47
CA GLU A 163 10.29 30.94 -16.01
C GLU A 163 11.32 31.83 -15.30
N LEU A 164 12.42 31.22 -14.85
CA LEU A 164 13.57 31.94 -14.32
C LEU A 164 14.59 32.12 -15.45
N ARG A 165 15.62 32.95 -15.21
CA ARG A 165 16.67 33.15 -16.22
C ARG A 165 17.41 31.81 -16.45
N GLY A 166 17.50 31.38 -17.71
CA GLY A 166 18.11 30.10 -18.10
C GLY A 166 17.07 28.99 -18.30
N GLU A 167 17.45 27.74 -18.01
CA GLU A 167 16.58 26.54 -18.12
C GLU A 167 15.83 26.21 -16.82
N SER A 168 15.65 27.20 -15.94
CA SER A 168 15.02 27.01 -14.63
C SER A 168 13.58 27.49 -14.63
N GLU A 169 12.68 26.69 -14.06
CA GLU A 169 11.26 27.00 -13.98
C GLU A 169 10.73 26.81 -12.56
N VAL A 170 9.78 27.66 -12.17
CA VAL A 170 8.98 27.46 -10.97
C VAL A 170 7.67 26.81 -11.40
N ILE A 171 7.40 25.63 -10.88
CA ILE A 171 6.24 24.81 -11.21
C ILE A 171 5.33 24.71 -9.99
N ARG A 172 4.05 25.00 -10.19
CA ARG A 172 3.00 24.64 -9.25
C ARG A 172 2.60 23.19 -9.50
N VAL A 173 2.64 22.39 -8.44
CA VAL A 173 2.21 20.99 -8.44
C VAL A 173 0.94 20.89 -7.62
N ASP A 174 -0.13 20.36 -8.22
CA ASP A 174 -1.34 20.01 -7.49
C ASP A 174 -1.36 18.47 -7.30
N PHE A 175 -1.64 18.00 -6.09
CA PHE A 175 -1.71 16.58 -5.75
C PHE A 175 -3.17 16.09 -5.73
N HIS A 176 -3.37 14.77 -5.87
CA HIS A 176 -4.70 14.17 -5.68
C HIS A 176 -5.17 14.40 -4.24
N ALA A 177 -6.37 14.98 -4.08
CA ALA A 177 -6.87 15.45 -2.79
C ALA A 177 -7.05 14.33 -1.76
N ASP A 178 -7.32 13.12 -2.21
CA ASP A 178 -7.50 11.91 -1.40
C ASP A 178 -6.18 11.30 -0.91
N CYS A 179 -5.04 11.87 -1.33
CA CYS A 179 -3.70 11.54 -0.83
C CYS A 179 -3.12 12.65 0.06
N ILE A 180 -3.88 13.72 0.32
CA ILE A 180 -3.45 14.81 1.20
C ILE A 180 -3.91 14.52 2.62
N VAL A 181 -2.97 14.25 3.51
CA VAL A 181 -3.24 14.08 4.94
C VAL A 181 -3.28 15.45 5.61
N SER A 182 -4.46 15.83 6.10
CA SER A 182 -4.59 17.01 6.96
C SER A 182 -3.86 16.73 8.29
N SER A 183 -2.86 17.55 8.60
CA SER A 183 -2.14 17.46 9.87
C SER A 183 -3.04 17.95 11.01
N THR A 184 -3.99 17.12 11.44
CA THR A 184 -4.76 17.31 12.67
C THR A 184 -4.47 16.14 13.61
N ALA A 185 -3.22 16.09 14.05
CA ALA A 185 -2.79 15.31 15.21
C ALA A 185 -2.04 16.23 16.19
N TRP A 186 -2.71 17.30 16.63
CA TRP A 186 -2.46 17.88 17.94
C TRP A 186 -3.53 17.30 18.87
N GLN A 187 -3.34 16.06 19.32
CA GLN A 187 -3.97 15.64 20.57
C GLN A 187 -3.11 16.19 21.69
N CYS A 188 -3.71 17.12 22.42
CA CYS A 188 -3.20 17.73 23.63
C CYS A 188 -2.60 16.68 24.56
N ILE A 189 -1.30 16.77 24.83
CA ILE A 189 -0.79 16.42 26.15
C ILE A 189 -1.00 17.70 26.96
N ALA A 190 -2.14 17.77 27.64
CA ALA A 190 -2.35 18.75 28.68
C ALA A 190 -1.38 18.44 29.84
N CYS A 191 -0.84 19.52 30.40
CA CYS A 191 0.07 19.68 31.53
C CYS A 191 0.13 18.51 32.54
#